data_AF-A0A7J4PCU3-F1
#
_entry.id   AF-A0A7J4PCU3-F1
#
_cell.length_a   1.000
_cell.length_b   1.000
_cell.length_c   1.000
_cell.angle_alpha   90.00
_cell.angle_beta   90.00
_cell.angle_gamma   90.00
#
_symmetry.space_group_name_H-M   'P 1'
#
loop_
_entity.id
_entity.type
_entity.pdbx_description
1 polymer ?
#
loop_
_entity_poly.entity_id
_entity_poly.type
_entity_poly.pdbx_seq_one_letter_code
_entity_poly.pdbx_strand_id
1 'polypeptide(L)'
;MEFKPSIKYLISLLIPNIGEAEAKKLVRDAIYSAEVYPKQTNYESDEFIRICEEIIKGGGRAKMAGLTAMTQARCSHTLKGLAKVTKVPTL
;
A
#
# COMPACT_ATOMS: atom_id res chain seq x y z
N MET A 1 -9.11 -4.54 -12.51
CA MET A 1 -7.80 -3.83 -12.53
C MET A 1 -6.89 -4.54 -11.55
N GLU A 2 -5.67 -4.91 -11.93
CA GLU A 2 -4.73 -5.58 -11.02
C GLU A 2 -4.22 -4.58 -9.97
N PHE A 3 -4.30 -4.95 -8.69
CA PHE A 3 -3.76 -4.13 -7.60
C PHE A 3 -2.24 -3.99 -7.74
N LYS A 4 -1.73 -2.76 -7.66
CA LYS A 4 -0.30 -2.45 -7.66
C LYS A 4 0.07 -1.66 -6.40
N PRO A 5 0.87 -2.24 -5.48
CA PRO A 5 1.31 -1.56 -4.26
C PRO A 5 2.26 -0.42 -4.61
N SER A 6 1.71 0.78 -4.85
CA SER A 6 2.46 1.93 -5.36
C SER A 6 2.09 3.21 -4.60
N ILE A 7 3.01 4.18 -4.56
CA ILE A 7 2.75 5.52 -4.02
C ILE A 7 1.53 6.14 -4.70
N LYS A 8 1.44 6.01 -6.03
CA LYS A 8 0.34 6.57 -6.81
C LYS A 8 -1.02 6.05 -6.32
N TYR A 9 -1.09 4.75 -6.00
CA TYR A 9 -2.30 4.16 -5.45
C TYR A 9 -2.65 4.74 -4.07
N LEU A 10 -1.68 4.83 -3.15
CA LEU A 10 -1.88 5.44 -1.83
C LEU A 10 -2.35 6.89 -1.90
N ILE A 11 -1.67 7.71 -2.71
CA ILE A 11 -2.05 9.11 -2.92
C ILE A 11 -3.48 9.20 -3.46
N SER A 12 -3.85 8.34 -4.41
CA SER A 12 -5.21 8.35 -5.00
C SER A 12 -6.32 8.05 -3.98
N LEU A 13 -6.04 7.22 -2.97
CA LEU A 13 -6.99 6.95 -1.89
C LEU A 13 -7.07 8.09 -0.86
N LEU A 14 -5.99 8.84 -0.69
CA LEU A 14 -5.89 9.90 0.30
C LEU A 14 -6.45 11.24 -0.22
N ILE A 15 -6.28 11.55 -1.51
CA ILE A 15 -6.73 12.81 -2.12
C ILE A 15 -8.18 13.18 -1.75
N PRO A 16 -9.18 12.27 -1.82
CA PRO A 16 -10.56 12.63 -1.49
C PRO A 16 -10.78 13.06 -0.04
N ASN A 17 -9.88 12.70 0.87
CA ASN A 17 -10.04 12.91 2.31
C ASN A 17 -9.23 14.10 2.85
N ILE A 18 -8.04 14.33 2.28
CA ILE A 18 -7.06 15.31 2.78
C ILE A 18 -6.47 16.21 1.68
N GLY A 19 -6.85 16.04 0.42
CA GLY A 19 -6.30 16.82 -0.70
C GLY A 19 -4.92 16.35 -1.17
N GLU A 20 -4.51 16.80 -2.36
CA GLU A 20 -3.34 16.26 -3.05
C GLU A 20 -2.00 16.62 -2.40
N ALA A 21 -1.82 17.89 -2.02
CA ALA A 21 -0.57 18.34 -1.41
C ALA A 21 -0.32 17.63 -0.07
N GLU A 22 -1.35 17.51 0.76
CA GLU A 22 -1.27 16.83 2.05
C GLU A 22 -1.11 15.32 1.89
N ALA A 23 -1.81 14.69 0.94
CA ALA A 23 -1.62 13.28 0.61
C ALA A 23 -0.18 12.97 0.17
N LYS A 24 0.40 13.79 -0.70
CA LYS A 24 1.79 13.64 -1.15
C LYS A 24 2.78 13.76 0.02
N LYS A 25 2.57 14.75 0.89
CA LYS A 25 3.40 14.95 2.09
C LYS A 25 3.28 13.77 3.05
N LEU A 26 2.06 13.38 3.40
CA LEU A 26 1.80 12.28 4.33
C LEU A 26 2.41 10.96 3.86
N VAL A 27 2.25 10.61 2.58
CA VAL A 27 2.84 9.37 2.05
C VAL A 27 4.36 9.43 2.06
N ARG A 28 4.95 10.59 1.75
CA ARG A 28 6.41 10.77 1.84
C ARG A 28 6.90 10.60 3.27
N ASP A 29 6.24 11.23 4.23
CA ASP A 29 6.60 11.14 5.65
C ASP A 29 6.48 9.69 6.14
N ALA A 30 5.39 9.01 5.77
CA ALA A 30 5.18 7.59 6.10
C ALA A 30 6.25 6.66 5.49
N ILE A 31 6.73 6.92 4.28
CA ILE A 31 7.81 6.13 3.66
C ILE A 31 9.09 6.23 4.48
N TYR A 32 9.45 7.45 4.90
CA TYR A 32 10.64 7.66 5.73
C TYR A 32 10.48 7.05 7.12
N SER A 33 9.31 7.20 7.75
CA SER A 33 9.01 6.60 9.06
C SER A 33 8.99 5.07 9.01
N ALA A 34 8.62 4.48 7.88
CA ALA A 34 8.66 3.02 7.67
C ALA A 34 10.07 2.48 7.39
N GLU A 35 11.09 3.35 7.35
CA GLU A 35 12.48 3.03 7.00
C GLU A 35 12.59 2.34 5.62
N VAL A 36 11.74 2.76 4.68
CA VAL A 36 11.73 2.23 3.30
C VAL A 36 12.33 3.26 2.35
N TYR A 37 13.16 2.81 1.41
CA TYR A 37 13.70 3.70 0.39
C TYR A 37 12.58 4.16 -0.58
N PRO A 38 12.47 5.46 -0.91
CA PRO A 38 11.47 5.95 -1.85
C PRO A 38 11.64 5.35 -3.25
N LYS A 39 10.65 4.60 -3.72
CA LYS A 39 10.58 4.03 -5.07
C LYS A 39 9.51 4.76 -5.89
N GLN A 40 9.82 5.06 -7.15
CA GLN A 40 8.84 5.55 -8.12
C GLN A 40 7.98 4.42 -8.72
N THR A 41 8.39 3.18 -8.51
CA THR A 41 7.74 1.96 -9.00
C THR A 41 6.89 1.30 -7.90
N ASN A 42 6.60 0.01 -8.06
CA ASN A 42 5.89 -0.78 -7.06
C ASN A 42 6.80 -1.12 -5.88
N TYR A 43 6.19 -1.25 -4.71
CA TYR A 43 6.80 -1.76 -3.50
C TYR A 43 6.55 -3.25 -3.36
N GLU A 44 7.43 -3.94 -2.65
CA GLU A 44 7.09 -5.28 -2.19
C GLU A 44 5.93 -5.22 -1.18
N SER A 45 5.20 -6.32 -1.04
CA SER A 45 3.98 -6.34 -0.20
C SER A 45 4.27 -5.90 1.24
N ASP A 46 5.39 -6.37 1.81
CA ASP A 46 5.76 -6.07 3.20
C ASP A 46 6.23 -4.63 3.39
N GLU A 47 6.96 -4.07 2.42
CA GLU A 47 7.33 -2.65 2.43
C GLU A 47 6.08 -1.77 2.34
N PHE A 48 5.16 -2.11 1.46
CA PHE A 48 3.91 -1.37 1.27
C PHE A 48 3.02 -1.43 2.50
N ILE A 49 2.93 -2.59 3.16
CA ILE A 49 2.18 -2.76 4.41
C ILE A 49 2.76 -1.86 5.51
N ARG A 50 4.09 -1.83 5.70
CA ARG A 50 4.73 -0.95 6.69
C ARG A 50 4.43 0.53 6.44
N ILE A 51 4.45 0.97 5.18
CA ILE A 51 4.05 2.35 4.81
C ILE A 51 2.59 2.62 5.20
N CYS A 52 1.69 1.65 4.96
CA CYS A 52 0.29 1.79 5.36
C CYS A 52 0.13 1.87 6.89
N GLU A 53 0.92 1.12 7.64
CA GLU A 53 0.91 1.14 9.11
C GLU A 53 1.30 2.52 9.66
N GLU A 54 2.31 3.17 9.09
CA GLU A 54 2.68 4.54 9.48
C GLU A 54 1.56 5.55 9.20
N ILE A 55 0.87 5.41 8.06
CA ILE A 55 -0.31 6.24 7.75
C ILE A 55 -1.44 6.01 8.76
N ILE A 56 -1.65 4.75 9.18
CA ILE A 56 -2.67 4.39 10.18
C ILE A 56 -2.33 4.96 11.57
N LYS A 57 -1.06 4.93 11.96
CA LYS A 57 -0.57 5.52 13.22
C LYS A 57 -0.84 7.02 13.30
N GLY A 58 -0.75 7.73 12.17
CA GLY A 58 -1.11 9.15 12.07
C GLY A 58 -2.59 9.46 12.36
N GLY A 59 -3.47 8.46 12.30
CA GLY A 59 -4.88 8.60 12.69
C GLY A 59 -5.72 9.47 11.74
N GLY A 60 -6.81 10.02 12.28
CA GLY A 60 -7.68 10.97 11.57
C GLY A 60 -8.29 10.43 10.27
N ARG A 61 -8.46 11.34 9.29
CA ARG A 61 -9.11 11.06 8.00
C ARG A 61 -8.28 10.15 7.09
N ALA A 62 -6.96 10.08 7.29
CA ALA A 62 -6.06 9.22 6.51
C ALA A 62 -6.09 7.75 6.96
N LYS A 63 -6.50 7.47 8.20
CA LYS A 63 -6.55 6.11 8.77
C LYS A 63 -7.32 5.12 7.91
N MET A 64 -8.51 5.51 7.41
CA MET A 64 -9.34 4.62 6.59
C MET A 64 -8.71 4.30 5.23
N ALA A 65 -8.01 5.27 4.63
CA ALA A 65 -7.28 5.05 3.39
C ALA A 65 -6.10 4.09 3.61
N GLY A 66 -5.37 4.25 4.71
CA GLY A 66 -4.29 3.32 5.11
C GLY A 66 -4.80 1.88 5.33
N LEU A 67 -5.90 1.71 6.06
CA LEU A 67 -6.54 0.40 6.27
C LEU A 67 -7.01 -0.24 4.96
N THR A 68 -7.60 0.56 4.07
CA THR A 68 -8.07 0.09 2.76
C THR A 68 -6.91 -0.40 1.90
N ALA A 69 -5.83 0.39 1.82
CA ALA A 69 -4.64 0.04 1.06
C ALA A 69 -3.95 -1.21 1.61
N MET A 70 -3.80 -1.31 2.92
CA MET A 70 -3.23 -2.48 3.60
C MET A 70 -4.05 -3.74 3.33
N THR A 71 -5.38 -3.65 3.39
CA THR A 71 -6.27 -4.78 3.13
C THR A 71 -6.10 -5.28 1.68
N GLN A 72 -6.07 -4.35 0.71
CA GLN A 72 -5.85 -4.68 -0.69
C GLN A 72 -4.49 -5.34 -0.93
N ALA A 73 -3.44 -4.84 -0.26
CA ALA A 73 -2.10 -5.44 -0.31
C ALA A 73 -2.09 -6.87 0.21
N ARG A 74 -2.68 -7.11 1.39
CA ARG A 74 -2.78 -8.45 1.99
C ARG A 74 -3.57 -9.41 1.10
N CYS A 75 -4.73 -8.99 0.60
CA CYS A 75 -5.54 -9.81 -0.31
C CYS A 75 -4.77 -10.16 -1.59
N SER A 76 -4.09 -9.18 -2.21
CA SER A 76 -3.29 -9.41 -3.41
C SER A 76 -2.14 -10.39 -3.16
N HIS A 77 -1.45 -10.25 -2.03
CA HIS A 77 -0.38 -11.16 -1.63
C HIS A 77 -0.88 -12.60 -1.47
N THR A 78 -1.98 -12.79 -0.74
CA THR A 78 -2.61 -14.11 -0.54
C THR A 78 -3.04 -14.74 -1.86
N LEU A 79 -3.71 -13.98 -2.74
CA LEU A 79 -4.14 -14.49 -4.05
C LEU A 79 -2.96 -14.91 -4.93
N LYS A 80 -1.86 -14.17 -4.91
CA LYS A 80 -0.62 -14.53 -5.61
C LYS A 80 0.02 -15.79 -5.03
N GLY A 81 -0.02 -15.96 -3.71
CA GLY A 81 0.43 -17.18 -3.03
C GLY A 81 -0.38 -18.40 -3.45
N LEU A 82 -1.71 -18.29 -3.41
CA LEU A 82 -2.62 -19.37 -3.81
C LEU A 82 -2.44 -19.75 -5.29
N ALA A 83 -2.31 -18.78 -6.18
CA ALA A 83 -2.08 -19.03 -7.60
C ALA A 83 -0.76 -19.77 -7.89
N LYS A 84 0.27 -19.60 -7.04
CA LYS A 84 1.52 -20.36 -7.13
C LYS A 84 1.34 -21.81 -6.68
N VAL A 85 0.52 -22.05 -5.65
CA VAL A 85 0.22 -23.40 -5.13
C VAL A 85 -0.65 -24.20 -6.10
N THR A 86 -1.58 -23.55 -6.81
CA THR A 86 -2.49 -24.23 -7.74
C THR A 86 -1.88 -24.53 -9.12
N LYS A 87 -0.68 -24.01 -9.43
CA LYS A 87 0.11 -24.48 -10.58
C LYS A 87 0.73 -25.84 -10.26
N VAL A 88 -0.13 -26.85 -10.16
CA VAL A 88 0.28 -28.25 -10.17
C VAL A 88 0.92 -28.53 -11.54
N PRO A 89 2.15 -29.05 -11.62
CA PRO A 89 2.67 -29.55 -12.88
C PRO A 89 1.80 -30.74 -13.28
N THR A 90 1.02 -30.61 -14.35
CA THR A 90 0.48 -31.76 -15.07
C THR A 90 1.67 -32.60 -15.53
N LEU A 91 1.84 -33.75 -14.89
CA LEU A 91 2.65 -34.87 -15.37
C LEU A 91 2.09 -35.38 -16.70
#